data_AF-A0A972WS09-F1
#
_entry.id   AF-A0A972WS09-F1
#
_cell.length_a   1.000
_cell.length_b   1.000
_cell.length_c   1.000
_cell.angle_alpha   90.00
_cell.angle_beta   90.00
_cell.angle_gamma   90.00
#
_symmetry.space_group_name_H-M   'P 1'
#
loop_
_entity.id
_entity.type
_entity.pdbx_description
1 polymer ?
#
loop_
_entity_poly.entity_id
_entity_poly.type
_entity_poly.pdbx_seq_one_letter_code
_entity_poly.pdbx_strand_id
1 'polypeptide(L)'
;MRWLKELFLGARQPAERRRHPRYQVSAPLRVTVGDTVVECRLEDVSVGGVRLVPPIAAEPGTSIVVHDPNSGLELAGVIVAHDPGGTRARFDSENAGIVISTWLRTANETDGR
;
A
#
# COMPACT_ATOMS: atom_id res chain seq x y z
N MET A 1 7.58 14.96 -48.81
CA MET A 1 8.65 14.73 -47.81
C MET A 1 8.35 13.45 -47.03
N ARG A 2 9.34 12.55 -46.90
CA ARG A 2 9.39 11.40 -45.97
C ARG A 2 9.86 11.85 -44.59
N TRP A 3 9.44 11.12 -43.53
CA TRP A 3 10.05 10.98 -42.18
C TRP A 3 9.89 12.16 -41.19
N LEU A 4 9.55 12.00 -39.90
CA LEU A 4 9.82 10.96 -38.88
C LEU A 4 8.51 10.48 -38.18
N LYS A 5 8.20 9.17 -38.17
CA LYS A 5 8.47 8.16 -37.09
C LYS A 5 7.69 8.41 -35.79
N GLU A 6 6.51 7.81 -35.61
CA GLU A 6 6.34 6.44 -35.04
C GLU A 6 7.26 6.14 -33.85
N LEU A 7 6.83 6.50 -32.63
CA LEU A 7 7.25 5.88 -31.36
C LEU A 7 6.18 6.12 -30.28
N PHE A 8 4.94 5.74 -30.55
CA PHE A 8 3.99 5.41 -29.47
C PHE A 8 3.43 4.01 -29.76
N LEU A 9 4.34 3.03 -29.80
CA LEU A 9 3.94 1.64 -29.66
C LEU A 9 3.25 1.51 -28.31
N GLY A 10 2.01 1.02 -28.35
CA GLY A 10 1.20 0.76 -27.18
C GLY A 10 1.94 0.00 -26.11
N ALA A 11 2.24 0.70 -25.01
CA ALA A 11 2.11 0.07 -23.72
C ALA A 11 0.62 -0.26 -23.58
N ARG A 12 0.23 -1.47 -23.98
CA ARG A 12 -0.95 -2.13 -23.42
C ARG A 12 -0.85 -1.87 -21.92
N GLN A 13 -1.71 -1.00 -21.39
CA GLN A 13 -1.95 -1.00 -19.94
C GLN A 13 -2.16 -2.48 -19.60
N PRO A 14 -1.34 -3.09 -18.73
CA PRO A 14 -1.61 -4.47 -18.34
C PRO A 14 -3.05 -4.47 -17.86
N ALA A 15 -3.92 -5.20 -18.58
CA ALA A 15 -5.36 -5.21 -18.33
C ALA A 15 -5.56 -5.27 -16.82
N GLU A 16 -6.32 -4.33 -16.24
CA GLU A 16 -6.48 -4.18 -14.80
C GLU A 16 -6.84 -5.54 -14.17
N ARG A 17 -5.82 -6.27 -13.67
CA ARG A 17 -5.99 -7.62 -13.08
C ARG A 17 -6.40 -7.53 -11.62
N ARG A 18 -6.58 -6.31 -11.09
CA ARG A 18 -6.85 -6.09 -9.67
C ARG A 18 -8.32 -6.33 -9.41
N ARG A 19 -8.61 -7.17 -8.42
CA ARG A 19 -9.98 -7.51 -8.00
C ARG A 19 -10.64 -6.44 -7.13
N HIS A 20 -9.88 -5.50 -6.58
CA HIS A 20 -10.38 -4.48 -5.66
C HIS A 20 -9.83 -3.09 -5.99
N PRO A 21 -10.65 -2.03 -5.84
CA PRO A 21 -10.20 -0.66 -6.02
C PRO A 21 -9.13 -0.29 -4.98
N ARG A 22 -8.25 0.65 -5.36
CA ARG A 22 -7.27 1.27 -4.46
C ARG A 22 -7.66 2.71 -4.15
N TYR A 23 -7.54 3.07 -2.88
CA TYR A 23 -7.77 4.42 -2.40
C TYR A 23 -6.43 5.06 -2.08
N GLN A 24 -6.18 6.23 -2.67
CA GLN A 24 -4.97 7.03 -2.41
C GLN A 24 -5.15 7.72 -1.06
N VAL A 25 -4.32 7.35 -0.09
CA VAL A 25 -4.37 7.94 1.25
C VAL A 25 -2.99 7.98 1.85
N SER A 26 -2.66 9.13 2.45
CA SER A 26 -1.39 9.31 3.14
C SER A 26 -1.59 9.37 4.64
N ALA A 27 -1.06 8.39 5.36
CA ALA A 27 -1.12 8.34 6.82
C ALA A 27 0.20 7.78 7.39
N PRO A 28 0.69 8.30 8.53
CA PRO A 28 1.83 7.71 9.23
C PRO A 28 1.43 6.36 9.82
N LEU A 29 2.31 5.37 9.71
CA LEU A 29 2.14 4.02 10.22
C LEU A 29 3.44 3.52 10.85
N ARG A 30 3.35 2.57 11.77
CA ARG A 30 4.46 1.78 12.26
C ARG A 30 4.37 0.37 11.70
N VAL A 31 5.50 -0.18 11.28
CA VAL A 31 5.54 -1.56 10.78
C VAL A 31 6.55 -2.35 11.58
N THR A 32 6.07 -3.38 12.27
CA THR A 32 6.90 -4.32 13.00
C THR A 32 7.29 -5.47 12.08
N VAL A 33 8.59 -5.75 11.98
CA VAL A 33 9.17 -6.84 11.21
C VAL A 33 10.20 -7.57 12.07
N GLY A 34 9.87 -8.79 12.50
CA GLY A 34 10.62 -9.44 13.58
C GLY A 34 10.62 -8.55 14.82
N ASP A 35 11.82 -8.24 15.34
CA ASP A 35 12.00 -7.37 16.52
C ASP A 35 12.23 -5.89 16.16
N THR A 36 12.14 -5.53 14.87
CA THR A 36 12.38 -4.15 14.40
C THR A 36 11.07 -3.43 14.13
N VAL A 37 10.97 -2.18 14.58
CA VAL A 37 9.87 -1.27 14.23
C VAL A 37 10.38 -0.23 13.23
N VAL A 38 9.67 -0.07 12.13
CA VAL A 38 9.96 0.88 11.06
C VAL A 38 8.83 1.89 10.95
N GLU A 39 9.15 3.18 11.07
CA GLU A 39 8.21 4.27 10.79
C GLU A 39 8.01 4.38 9.27
N CYS A 40 6.77 4.32 8.82
CA CYS A 40 6.37 4.33 7.42
C CYS A 40 5.22 5.32 7.18
N ARG A 41 4.93 5.59 5.91
CA ARG A 41 3.68 6.17 5.44
C ARG A 41 2.97 5.19 4.53
N LEU A 42 1.67 5.12 4.69
CA LEU A 42 0.76 4.62 3.68
C LEU A 42 0.75 5.58 2.48
N GLU A 43 0.74 5.06 1.26
CA GLU A 43 0.42 5.85 0.06
C GLU A 43 -0.90 5.43 -0.58
N ASP A 44 -1.16 4.12 -0.59
CA ASP A 44 -2.40 3.56 -1.10
C ASP A 44 -2.80 2.27 -0.38
N VAL A 45 -4.09 2.01 -0.39
CA VAL A 45 -4.66 0.76 0.16
C VAL A 45 -5.73 0.19 -0.75
N SER A 46 -5.89 -1.12 -0.67
CA SER A 46 -7.05 -1.87 -1.15
C SER A 46 -7.48 -2.88 -0.10
N VAL A 47 -8.57 -3.59 -0.39
CA VAL A 47 -9.01 -4.71 0.45
C VAL A 47 -7.92 -5.78 0.65
N GLY A 48 -7.10 -6.01 -0.37
CA GLY A 48 -6.08 -7.03 -0.33
C GLY A 48 -4.74 -6.61 0.27
N GLY A 49 -4.48 -5.31 0.49
CA GLY A 49 -3.14 -4.87 0.87
C GLY A 49 -2.85 -3.40 0.65
N VAL A 50 -1.62 -3.01 0.99
CA VAL A 50 -1.14 -1.63 1.06
C VAL A 50 0.18 -1.42 0.36
N ARG A 51 0.45 -0.14 0.08
CA ARG A 51 1.76 0.39 -0.27
C ARG A 51 2.33 1.23 0.86
N LEU A 52 3.56 0.89 1.28
CA LEU A 52 4.29 1.50 2.37
C LEU A 52 5.58 2.16 1.86
N VAL A 53 5.93 3.33 2.41
CA VAL A 53 7.14 4.09 2.12
C VAL A 53 7.76 4.61 3.43
N PRO A 54 9.07 4.51 3.67
CA PRO A 54 10.13 4.06 2.76
C PRO A 54 10.14 2.52 2.56
N PRO A 55 11.01 1.98 1.69
CA PRO A 55 11.20 0.54 1.60
C PRO A 55 11.59 -0.06 2.95
N ILE A 56 10.96 -1.17 3.30
CA ILE A 56 11.30 -1.95 4.47
C ILE A 56 12.39 -2.95 4.06
N ALA A 57 13.48 -3.01 4.83
CA ALA A 57 14.60 -3.90 4.57
C ALA A 57 14.30 -5.34 5.01
N ALA A 58 13.36 -6.00 4.31
CA ALA A 58 12.99 -7.39 4.53
C ALA A 58 12.43 -8.01 3.24
N GLU A 59 12.71 -9.29 3.01
CA GLU A 59 12.38 -9.96 1.75
C GLU A 59 10.87 -10.20 1.56
N PRO A 60 10.39 -10.32 0.31
CA PRO A 60 9.06 -10.87 0.03
C PRO A 60 8.84 -12.24 0.69
N GLY A 61 7.67 -12.44 1.29
CA GLY A 61 7.35 -13.58 2.14
C GLY A 61 7.52 -13.30 3.63
N THR A 62 8.17 -12.20 4.01
CA THR A 62 8.34 -11.83 5.44
C THR A 62 7.02 -11.35 6.03
N SER A 63 6.66 -11.90 7.20
CA SER A 63 5.50 -11.47 7.98
C SER A 63 5.75 -10.13 8.66
N ILE A 64 4.72 -9.29 8.69
CA ILE A 64 4.77 -7.95 9.28
C ILE A 64 3.50 -7.68 10.07
N VAL A 65 3.57 -6.74 11.01
CA VAL A 65 2.40 -6.15 11.66
C VAL A 65 2.39 -4.65 11.36
N VAL A 66 1.32 -4.17 10.75
CA VAL A 66 1.10 -2.75 10.46
C VAL A 66 0.26 -2.17 11.60
N HIS A 67 0.78 -1.14 12.25
CA HIS A 67 0.15 -0.43 13.36
C HIS A 67 -0.14 1.02 12.97
N ASP A 68 -1.35 1.49 13.20
CA ASP A 68 -1.70 2.91 13.08
C ASP A 68 -1.69 3.58 14.46
N PRO A 69 -0.75 4.53 14.71
CA PRO A 69 -0.60 5.16 16.01
C PRO A 69 -1.78 6.03 16.44
N ASN A 70 -2.61 6.50 15.50
CA ASN A 70 -3.75 7.36 15.83
C ASN A 70 -4.95 6.54 16.31
N SER A 71 -5.08 5.31 15.81
CA SER A 71 -6.21 4.43 16.07
C SER A 71 -5.92 3.34 17.11
N GLY A 72 -4.65 2.96 17.26
CA GLY A 72 -4.26 1.74 17.97
C GLY A 72 -4.61 0.46 17.21
N LEU A 73 -4.97 0.53 15.93
CA LEU A 73 -5.24 -0.66 15.13
C LEU A 73 -3.95 -1.37 14.73
N GLU A 74 -4.05 -2.70 14.67
CA GLU A 74 -2.98 -3.59 14.21
C GLU A 74 -3.51 -4.56 13.16
N LEU A 75 -2.73 -4.76 12.10
CA LEU A 75 -3.05 -5.67 11.01
C LEU A 75 -1.83 -6.51 10.64
N ALA A 76 -1.98 -7.83 10.75
CA ALA A 76 -1.00 -8.77 10.25
C ALA A 76 -1.03 -8.84 8.71
N GLY A 77 0.16 -9.02 8.13
CA GLY A 77 0.31 -9.21 6.70
C GLY A 77 1.67 -9.78 6.32
N VAL A 78 1.91 -9.81 5.02
CA VAL A 78 3.13 -10.34 4.42
C VAL A 78 3.63 -9.41 3.33
N ILE A 79 4.94 -9.19 3.26
CA ILE A 79 5.56 -8.47 2.15
C ILE A 79 5.40 -9.33 0.89
N VAL A 80 4.88 -8.75 -0.19
CA VAL A 80 4.69 -9.47 -1.46
C VAL A 80 5.60 -8.99 -2.58
N ALA A 81 6.11 -7.77 -2.47
CA ALA A 81 7.07 -7.21 -3.42
C ALA A 81 7.68 -5.91 -2.88
N HIS A 82 8.82 -5.54 -3.46
CA HIS A 82 9.31 -4.16 -3.44
C HIS A 82 9.14 -3.54 -4.81
N ASP A 83 9.07 -2.22 -4.85
CA ASP A 83 9.21 -1.43 -6.06
C ASP A 83 10.08 -0.21 -5.74
N PRO A 84 10.49 0.59 -6.75
CA PRO A 84 11.34 1.74 -6.48
C PRO A 84 10.69 2.67 -5.45
N GLY A 85 11.34 2.79 -4.29
CA GLY A 85 10.93 3.68 -3.20
C GLY A 85 9.89 3.14 -2.23
N GLY A 86 9.39 1.89 -2.38
CA GLY A 86 8.41 1.37 -1.42
C GLY A 86 8.33 -0.14 -1.30
N THR A 87 7.45 -0.57 -0.39
CA THR A 87 7.15 -1.97 -0.08
C THR A 87 5.65 -2.23 -0.25
N ARG A 88 5.30 -3.36 -0.86
CA ARG A 88 3.91 -3.82 -1.00
C ARG A 88 3.67 -4.93 -0.02
N ALA A 89 2.60 -4.81 0.76
CA ALA A 89 2.17 -5.83 1.70
C ALA A 89 0.75 -6.29 1.39
N ARG A 90 0.49 -7.59 1.58
CA ARG A 90 -0.84 -8.19 1.54
C ARG A 90 -1.31 -8.44 2.97
N PHE A 91 -2.57 -8.17 3.25
CA PHE A 91 -3.16 -8.52 4.55
C PHE A 91 -3.56 -9.98 4.63
N ASP A 92 -3.49 -10.55 5.84
CA ASP A 92 -3.92 -11.93 6.08
C ASP A 92 -5.42 -12.06 6.38
N SER A 93 -6.12 -10.94 6.61
CA SER A 93 -7.56 -10.91 6.84
C SER A 93 -8.31 -10.31 5.66
N GLU A 94 -9.37 -11.00 5.20
CA GLU A 94 -10.31 -10.47 4.20
C GLU A 94 -11.04 -9.21 4.69
N ASN A 95 -11.17 -9.06 6.02
CA ASN A 95 -11.83 -7.90 6.63
C ASN A 95 -10.91 -6.68 6.75
N ALA A 96 -9.60 -6.82 6.52
CA ALA A 96 -8.63 -5.72 6.62
C ALA A 96 -8.98 -4.55 5.67
N GLY A 97 -9.58 -4.87 4.53
CA GLY A 97 -10.09 -3.88 3.59
C GLY A 97 -11.22 -3.00 4.10
N ILE A 98 -12.15 -3.60 4.83
CA ILE A 98 -13.29 -2.88 5.41
C ILE A 98 -12.81 -1.99 6.55
N VAL A 99 -11.91 -2.52 7.39
CA VAL A 99 -11.29 -1.76 8.49
C VAL A 99 -10.57 -0.54 7.92
N ILE A 100 -9.71 -0.71 6.92
CA ILE A 100 -8.92 0.41 6.41
C ILE A 100 -9.76 1.41 5.60
N SER A 101 -10.70 0.95 4.76
CA SER A 101 -11.54 1.88 3.99
C SER A 101 -12.45 2.73 4.89
N THR A 102 -12.90 2.17 6.02
CA THR A 102 -13.65 2.93 7.04
C THR A 102 -12.73 3.94 7.74
N TRP A 103 -11.53 3.53 8.09
CA TRP A 103 -10.56 4.38 8.80
C TRP A 103 -10.05 5.55 7.98
N LEU A 104 -9.72 5.33 6.72
CA LEU A 104 -9.18 6.40 5.87
C LEU A 104 -10.25 7.43 5.48
N ARG A 105 -11.53 7.03 5.52
CA ARG A 105 -12.64 7.98 5.42
C ARG A 105 -12.66 8.90 6.64
N THR A 106 -12.56 8.35 7.84
CA THR A 106 -12.56 9.12 9.09
C THR A 106 -11.32 10.02 9.23
N ALA A 107 -10.14 9.55 8.80
CA ALA A 107 -8.92 10.37 8.79
C ALA A 107 -9.04 11.59 7.86
N ASN A 108 -9.58 11.41 6.64
CA ASN A 108 -9.82 12.51 5.70
C ASN A 108 -10.93 13.48 6.16
N GLU A 109 -11.93 13.01 6.90
CA GLU A 109 -12.98 13.86 7.47
C GLU A 109 -12.46 14.76 8.62
N THR A 110 -11.39 14.35 9.30
CA THR A 110 -10.82 15.08 10.45
C THR A 110 -9.84 16.18 10.02
N ASP A 111 -9.15 16.02 8.89
CA ASP A 111 -8.24 17.02 8.30
C ASP A 111 -8.98 18.16 7.55
N GLY A 112 -10.28 18.00 7.31
CA GLY A 112 -11.12 18.97 6.59
C GLY A 112 -11.89 19.96 7.47
N ARG A 113 -11.59 20.04 8.78
CA ARG A 113 -12.34 20.85 9.76
C ARG A 113 -11.50 21.93 10.41
#